data_AF-A0A8C2XNC9-F1
#
_entry.id   AF-A0A8C2XNC9-F1
#
_cell.length_a   1.000
_cell.length_b   1.000
_cell.length_c   1.000
_cell.angle_alpha   90.00
_cell.angle_beta   90.00
_cell.angle_gamma   90.00
#
_symmetry.space_group_name_H-M   'P 1'
#
loop_
_entity.id
_entity.type
_entity.pdbx_description
1 polymer ?
#
loop_
_entity_poly.entity_id
_entity_poly.type
_entity_poly.pdbx_seq_one_letter_code
_entity_poly.pdbx_strand_id
1 'polypeptide(L)'
;MDIDEASRPKETTGLGQWTTAQFDSSAQQQKFLRLMGGFKKGSQMAAGSSEGANMALGKNAQQQLQQGLLGEFERAQSRRMDFSNRGSGLGFSAPVINKKFSIDVNACRSVRFDD
;
A
#
# COMPACT_ATOMS: atom_id res chain seq x y z
N MET A 1 20.48 -13.53 -42.33
CA MET A 1 20.82 -12.93 -41.02
C MET A 1 19.87 -11.75 -40.84
N ASP A 2 18.57 -11.93 -40.55
CA ASP A 2 17.61 -10.83 -40.80
C ASP A 2 16.41 -10.82 -39.82
N ILE A 3 16.61 -11.24 -38.56
CA ILE A 3 15.55 -11.18 -37.52
C ILE A 3 15.78 -9.99 -36.56
N ASP A 4 16.96 -9.37 -36.57
CA ASP A 4 17.32 -8.29 -35.64
C ASP A 4 16.86 -6.89 -36.06
N GLU A 5 16.46 -6.69 -37.32
CA GLU A 5 16.06 -5.35 -37.79
C GLU A 5 14.65 -4.99 -37.30
N ALA A 6 13.72 -5.95 -37.27
CA ALA A 6 12.34 -5.76 -36.84
C ALA A 6 12.16 -5.72 -35.31
N SER A 7 13.22 -6.03 -34.55
CA SER A 7 13.22 -6.06 -33.08
C SER A 7 13.72 -4.75 -32.45
N ARG A 8 14.20 -3.80 -33.26
CA ARG A 8 14.68 -2.50 -32.78
C ARG A 8 13.53 -1.73 -32.13
N PRO A 9 13.76 -1.12 -30.95
CA PRO A 9 12.72 -0.43 -30.21
C PRO A 9 12.32 0.82 -31.00
N LYS A 10 11.19 0.73 -31.71
CA LYS A 10 10.45 1.92 -32.14
C LYS A 10 9.87 2.51 -30.86
N GLU A 11 10.21 3.77 -30.60
CA GLU A 11 9.82 4.60 -29.45
C GLU A 11 8.69 3.99 -28.60
N THR A 12 8.96 3.73 -27.32
CA THR A 12 8.09 3.05 -26.34
C THR A 12 6.85 3.85 -25.92
N THR A 13 6.38 4.74 -26.79
CA THR A 13 5.19 5.57 -26.64
C THR A 13 3.94 4.72 -26.83
N GLY A 14 3.54 3.99 -25.78
CA GLY A 14 2.28 3.21 -25.79
C GLY A 14 2.15 2.06 -24.80
N LEU A 15 3.10 1.85 -23.88
CA LEU A 15 3.09 0.71 -22.95
C LEU A 15 2.41 1.01 -21.59
N GLY A 16 1.82 2.20 -21.44
CA GLY A 16 1.10 2.62 -20.24
C GLY A 16 1.96 2.52 -18.96
N GLN A 17 1.40 1.88 -17.93
CA GLN A 17 1.97 1.75 -16.59
C GLN A 17 3.34 1.04 -16.56
N TRP A 18 3.61 0.20 -17.57
CA TRP A 18 4.84 -0.58 -17.65
C TRP A 18 6.04 0.24 -18.12
N THR A 19 5.82 1.37 -18.78
CA THR A 19 6.91 2.28 -19.16
C THR A 19 7.61 2.86 -17.94
N THR A 20 6.89 3.03 -16.83
CA THR A 20 7.44 3.61 -15.59
C THR A 20 8.19 2.61 -14.72
N ALA A 21 8.16 1.31 -15.04
CA ALA A 21 8.83 0.29 -14.25
C ALA A 21 10.37 0.41 -14.36
N GLN A 22 11.04 0.46 -13.21
CA GLN A 22 12.49 0.62 -13.14
C GLN A 22 13.20 -0.75 -13.05
N PHE A 23 14.15 -1.00 -13.96
CA PHE A 23 14.93 -2.24 -14.03
C PHE A 23 16.43 -1.95 -13.90
N ASP A 24 17.22 -2.98 -13.55
CA ASP A 24 18.68 -2.91 -13.45
C ASP A 24 19.39 -2.88 -14.81
N SER A 25 18.76 -3.46 -15.83
CA SER A 25 19.31 -3.51 -17.19
C SER A 25 18.26 -3.29 -18.26
N SER A 26 18.69 -2.71 -19.38
CA SER A 26 17.85 -2.56 -20.58
C SER A 26 17.38 -3.91 -21.11
N ALA A 27 18.22 -4.95 -21.04
CA ALA A 27 17.85 -6.31 -21.43
C ALA A 27 16.71 -6.88 -20.58
N GLN A 28 16.72 -6.65 -19.27
CA GLN A 28 15.63 -7.07 -18.37
C GLN A 28 14.35 -6.31 -18.67
N GLN A 29 14.43 -4.99 -18.90
CA GLN A 29 13.30 -4.17 -19.28
C GLN A 29 12.68 -4.67 -20.60
N GLN A 30 13.48 -4.93 -21.62
CA GLN A 30 13.00 -5.44 -22.90
C GLN A 30 12.37 -6.84 -22.75
N LYS A 31 12.99 -7.73 -21.98
CA LYS A 31 12.41 -9.05 -21.70
C LYS A 31 11.06 -8.94 -20.98
N PHE A 32 10.98 -8.05 -19.99
CA PHE A 32 9.76 -7.75 -19.26
C PHE A 32 8.66 -7.23 -20.19
N LEU A 33 8.95 -6.20 -20.99
CA LEU A 33 8.00 -5.65 -21.95
C LEU A 33 7.55 -6.69 -22.98
N ARG A 34 8.43 -7.62 -23.37
CA ARG A 34 8.07 -8.75 -24.24
C ARG A 34 7.11 -9.72 -23.57
N LEU A 35 7.34 -10.07 -22.31
CA LEU A 35 6.44 -10.92 -21.52
C LEU A 35 5.07 -10.27 -21.31
N MET A 36 5.05 -8.97 -21.08
CA MET A 36 3.81 -8.21 -20.86
C MET A 36 3.04 -7.91 -22.16
N GLY A 37 3.47 -8.44 -23.31
CA GLY A 37 2.81 -8.22 -24.59
C GLY A 37 3.03 -6.81 -25.17
N GLY A 38 4.06 -6.10 -24.69
CA GLY A 38 4.42 -4.76 -25.16
C GLY A 38 4.91 -4.70 -26.60
N PHE A 39 5.39 -5.81 -27.17
CA PHE A 39 5.80 -5.88 -28.58
C PHE A 39 4.76 -6.56 -29.49
N LYS A 40 3.55 -6.85 -29.00
CA LYS A 40 2.51 -7.47 -29.84
C LYS A 40 1.98 -6.43 -30.85
N LYS A 41 1.96 -6.79 -32.13
CA LYS A 41 1.40 -5.95 -33.21
C LYS A 41 -0.07 -5.64 -32.90
N GLY A 42 -0.39 -4.35 -32.71
CA GLY A 42 -1.71 -3.87 -32.28
C GLY A 42 -1.91 -3.74 -30.76
N SER A 43 -0.87 -3.95 -29.96
CA SER A 43 -0.89 -3.68 -28.51
C SER A 43 -0.72 -2.19 -28.25
N GLN A 44 -1.78 -1.42 -28.47
CA GLN A 44 -1.94 -0.16 -27.75
C GLN A 44 -2.52 -0.53 -26.39
N MET A 45 -1.64 -0.74 -25.41
CA MET A 45 -2.11 -0.68 -24.03
C MET A 45 -2.66 0.73 -23.86
N ALA A 46 -3.94 0.82 -23.48
CA ALA A 46 -4.62 2.09 -23.33
C ALA A 46 -3.68 3.05 -22.61
N ALA A 47 -3.27 4.11 -23.32
CA ALA A 47 -2.55 5.22 -22.74
C ALA A 47 -3.56 5.91 -21.81
N GLY A 48 -3.84 5.27 -20.68
CA GLY A 48 -4.45 5.94 -19.54
C GLY A 48 -3.57 7.15 -19.31
N SER A 49 -4.22 8.32 -19.30
CA SER A 49 -3.58 9.62 -19.13
C SER A 49 -2.33 9.48 -18.24
N SER A 50 -1.19 9.98 -18.74
CA SER A 50 0.11 9.95 -18.08
C SER A 50 0.14 10.73 -16.75
N GLU A 51 -1.02 11.12 -16.24
CA GLU A 51 -1.22 12.18 -15.25
C GLU A 51 -1.64 11.66 -13.87
N GLY A 52 -1.34 10.39 -13.56
CA GLY A 52 -0.81 10.13 -12.21
C GLY A 52 -1.56 9.22 -11.24
N ALA A 53 -2.34 8.24 -11.68
CA ALA A 53 -2.93 7.26 -10.73
C ALA A 53 -2.26 5.87 -10.71
N ASN A 54 -1.61 5.45 -11.79
CA ASN A 54 -1.12 4.08 -11.92
C ASN A 54 0.28 4.02 -12.55
N MET A 55 1.28 4.50 -11.82
CA MET A 55 2.68 4.34 -12.23
C MET A 55 3.32 3.23 -11.40
N ALA A 56 4.12 2.38 -12.04
CA ALA A 56 4.98 1.45 -11.32
C ALA A 56 5.95 2.25 -10.44
N LEU A 57 6.10 1.86 -9.18
CA LEU A 57 7.01 2.53 -8.25
C LEU A 57 8.46 2.31 -8.69
N GLY A 58 9.25 3.38 -8.67
CA GLY A 58 10.71 3.30 -8.78
C GLY A 58 11.34 2.67 -7.53
N LYS A 59 12.61 2.26 -7.64
CA LYS A 59 13.34 1.56 -6.56
C LYS A 59 13.37 2.32 -5.24
N ASN A 60 13.64 3.62 -5.28
CA ASN A 60 13.72 4.44 -4.07
C ASN A 60 12.35 4.56 -3.40
N ALA A 61 11.29 4.79 -4.18
CA ALA A 61 9.93 4.88 -3.66
C ALA A 61 9.45 3.53 -3.10
N GLN A 62 9.81 2.42 -3.76
CA GLN A 62 9.55 1.06 -3.26
C GLN A 62 10.24 0.82 -1.91
N GLN A 63 11.53 1.18 -1.79
CA GLN A 63 12.28 1.01 -0.54
C GLN A 63 11.69 1.84 0.59
N GLN A 64 11.31 3.09 0.32
CA GLN A 64 10.68 3.97 1.30
C GLN A 64 9.33 3.39 1.76
N LEU A 65 8.50 2.91 0.83
CA LEU A 65 7.24 2.25 1.16
C LEU A 65 7.47 1.01 2.02
N GLN A 66 8.46 0.18 1.68
CA GLN A 66 8.79 -1.03 2.43
C GLN A 66 9.22 -0.71 3.87
N GLN A 67 10.04 0.32 4.06
CA GLN A 67 10.45 0.79 5.39
C GLN A 67 9.24 1.30 6.20
N GLY A 68 8.34 2.06 5.58
CA GLY A 68 7.11 2.52 6.22
C GLY A 68 6.19 1.37 6.64
N LEU A 69 6.00 0.38 5.77
CA LEU A 69 5.18 -0.81 6.06
C LEU A 69 5.77 -1.64 7.20
N LEU A 70 7.10 -1.77 7.27
CA LEU A 70 7.75 -2.47 8.39
C LEU A 70 7.51 -1.76 9.72
N GLY A 71 7.64 -0.43 9.75
CA GLY A 71 7.38 0.36 10.96
C GLY A 71 5.91 0.28 11.42
N GLU A 72 4.96 0.31 10.49
CA GLU A 72 3.54 0.15 10.82
C GLU A 72 3.20 -1.26 11.29
N PHE A 73 3.84 -2.28 10.73
CA PHE A 73 3.73 -3.65 11.20
C PHE A 73 4.23 -3.79 12.64
N GLU A 74 5.42 -3.26 12.95
CA GLU A 74 5.97 -3.26 14.30
C GLU A 74 5.07 -2.51 15.29
N ARG A 75 4.58 -1.32 14.90
CA ARG A 75 3.63 -0.54 15.70
C ARG A 75 2.35 -1.33 16.00
N ALA A 76 1.77 -1.96 14.97
CA ALA A 76 0.59 -2.79 15.14
C ALA A 76 0.87 -4.01 16.03
N GLN A 77 2.04 -4.63 15.91
CA GLN A 77 2.46 -5.71 16.80
C GLN A 77 2.59 -5.24 18.25
N SER A 78 3.25 -4.11 18.52
CA SER A 78 3.37 -3.57 19.89
C SER A 78 2.02 -3.27 20.53
N ARG A 79 1.05 -2.77 19.74
CA ARG A 79 -0.36 -2.57 20.15
C ARG A 79 -1.19 -3.85 20.27
N ARG A 80 -0.66 -5.00 19.88
CA ARG A 80 -1.28 -6.29 20.19
C ARG A 80 -0.70 -6.88 21.47
N MET A 81 0.51 -6.49 21.84
CA MET A 81 1.24 -7.02 23.00
C MET A 81 0.96 -6.23 24.30
N ASP A 82 0.35 -5.04 24.22
CA ASP A 82 -0.18 -4.27 25.35
C ASP A 82 -1.52 -4.85 25.85
N PHE A 83 -1.57 -6.16 26.09
CA PHE A 83 -2.73 -6.88 26.61
C PHE A 83 -3.23 -6.38 27.97
N SER A 84 -2.46 -5.52 28.66
CA SER A 84 -2.89 -4.82 29.88
C SER A 84 -4.07 -3.87 29.66
N ASN A 85 -4.28 -3.38 28.42
CA ASN A 85 -5.39 -2.50 28.04
C ASN A 85 -6.42 -3.19 27.12
N ARG A 86 -6.52 -4.53 27.17
CA ARG A 86 -7.56 -5.27 26.43
C ARG A 86 -8.96 -4.72 26.80
N GLY A 87 -9.55 -3.96 25.89
CA GLY A 87 -10.93 -3.46 25.99
C GLY A 87 -11.09 -1.97 26.29
N SER A 88 -10.00 -1.23 26.54
CA SER A 88 -10.06 0.19 26.94
C SER A 88 -10.01 1.19 25.76
N GLY A 89 -10.33 0.78 24.52
CA GLY A 89 -10.12 1.58 23.31
C GLY A 89 -10.57 3.06 23.40
N LEU A 90 -10.07 3.94 22.51
CA LEU A 90 -10.50 5.35 22.39
C LEU A 90 -10.47 6.19 23.70
N GLY A 91 -9.41 6.06 24.51
CA GLY A 91 -9.18 6.96 25.64
C GLY A 91 -9.79 6.51 26.98
N PHE A 92 -10.32 5.30 27.06
CA PHE A 92 -10.75 4.72 28.33
C PHE A 92 -9.57 4.01 29.02
N SER A 93 -9.52 4.06 30.35
CA SER A 93 -8.55 3.28 31.11
C SER A 93 -9.21 1.97 31.57
N ALA A 94 -8.45 0.87 31.56
CA ALA A 94 -8.96 -0.40 32.04
C ALA A 94 -9.48 -0.24 33.49
N PRO A 95 -10.64 -0.82 33.84
CA PRO A 95 -11.14 -0.73 35.20
C PRO A 95 -10.09 -1.28 36.17
N VAL A 96 -9.85 -0.57 37.27
CA VAL A 96 -8.96 -1.02 38.33
C VAL A 96 -9.44 -2.39 38.80
N ILE A 97 -8.61 -3.43 38.64
CA ILE A 97 -8.92 -4.87 38.80
C ILE A 97 -9.62 -5.22 40.13
N ASN A 98 -9.52 -4.34 41.13
CA ASN A 98 -10.03 -4.56 42.48
C ASN A 98 -11.25 -3.70 42.86
N LYS A 99 -11.82 -2.92 41.93
CA LYS A 99 -13.06 -2.16 42.17
C LYS A 99 -14.25 -2.92 41.58
N LYS A 100 -15.11 -3.45 42.45
CA LYS A 100 -16.43 -3.99 42.05
C LYS A 100 -17.30 -2.85 41.54
N PHE A 101 -17.82 -2.96 40.32
CA PHE A 101 -18.86 -2.04 39.86
C PHE A 101 -20.16 -2.36 40.62
N SER A 102 -20.88 -1.33 41.06
CA SER A 102 -22.19 -1.48 41.70
C SER A 102 -23.23 -0.73 40.88
N ILE A 103 -24.36 -1.39 40.60
CA ILE A 103 -25.53 -0.75 40.01
C ILE A 103 -26.38 -0.25 41.17
N ASP A 104 -26.49 1.07 41.32
CA ASP A 104 -27.47 1.65 42.23
C ASP A 104 -28.84 1.64 41.54
N VAL A 105 -29.71 0.74 41.98
CA VAL A 105 -31.08 0.57 41.48
C VAL A 105 -31.96 1.79 41.75
N ASN A 106 -31.58 2.66 42.70
CA ASN A 106 -32.33 3.86 43.05
C ASN A 106 -31.79 5.12 42.35
N ALA A 107 -30.70 5.00 41.57
CA ALA A 107 -30.14 6.10 40.81
C ALA A 107 -31.00 6.44 39.58
N CYS A 108 -32.04 7.25 39.78
CA CYS A 108 -32.96 7.67 38.71
C CYS A 108 -32.54 8.97 38.00
N ARG A 109 -31.37 9.54 38.31
CA ARG A 109 -30.93 10.84 37.76
C ARG A 109 -29.88 10.62 36.68
N SER A 110 -30.22 10.93 35.43
CA SER A 110 -29.24 11.05 34.35
C SER A 110 -28.49 12.37 34.45
N VAL A 111 -27.18 12.36 34.29
CA VAL A 111 -26.38 13.57 34.08
C VAL A 111 -26.25 13.85 32.59
N ARG A 112 -26.33 15.12 32.18
CA ARG A 112 -25.96 15.52 30.82
C ARG A 112 -24.45 15.73 30.82
N PHE A 113 -23.78 15.22 29.79
CA PHE A 113 -22.39 15.57 29.52
C PHE A 113 -22.37 16.94 28.83
N ASP A 114 -21.44 17.79 29.21
CA ASP A 114 -21.14 19.02 28.48
C ASP A 114 -20.25 18.66 27.27
N ASP A 115 -20.48 19.35 26.14
CA ASP A 115 -19.69 19.24 24.90
C ASP A 115 -18.35 20.00 25.00
#